data_AF-A0A956CDJ8-F1
#
_entry.id   AF-A0A956CDJ8-F1
#
_cell.length_a   1.000
_cell.length_b   1.000
_cell.length_c   1.000
_cell.angle_alpha   90.00
_cell.angle_beta   90.00
_cell.angle_gamma   90.00
#
_symmetry.space_group_name_H-M   'P 1'
#
loop_
_entity.id
_entity.type
_entity.pdbx_description
1 polymer ?
#
loop_
_entity_poly.entity_id
_entity_poly.type
_entity_poly.pdbx_seq_one_letter_code
_entity_poly.pdbx_strand_id
1 'polypeptide(L)'
;MIRDLLFGMLPHRARTGLLAIGNPGRDAPVLLTGNYTETIRQMRRALAGQDVWLLCANSKGINVWCAAGGGHLTHHDVISALRTSGVEEKVDHRELILPQLAATGVERTVITERTGWETRWGPARLEDLPAFLARGRRVHKGERFMRFPLGERLRMAVMWGTPMLLVAGPILGFLGGLRVAAAGAVCIPVLVAGPFVALPKLGLRRRWVSLGLFALCGVAAGSGVLLSLSALTPGSLATLAITGAILAGILSVDIAGTTPWYPSTVAAGKNPATIELVEDRCTGAADCVQVCPRE
;
A
#
# COMPACT_ATOMS: atom_id res chain seq x y z
N MET A 1 16.05 -4.33 -2.58
CA MET A 1 14.99 -4.68 -3.55
C MET A 1 14.47 -6.11 -3.37
N ILE A 2 15.27 -7.16 -3.63
CA ILE A 2 14.81 -8.57 -3.49
C ILE A 2 14.40 -8.92 -2.05
N ARG A 3 15.22 -8.48 -1.08
CA ARG A 3 14.92 -8.65 0.35
C ARG A 3 13.63 -7.93 0.76
N ASP A 4 13.44 -6.69 0.32
CA ASP A 4 12.25 -5.90 0.68
C ASP A 4 10.98 -6.46 0.00
N LEU A 5 11.12 -7.14 -1.15
CA LEU A 5 10.05 -7.90 -1.81
C LEU A 5 9.68 -9.18 -1.04
N LEU A 6 10.67 -9.98 -0.62
CA LEU A 6 10.46 -11.23 0.12
C LEU A 6 9.86 -10.99 1.52
N PHE A 7 10.43 -10.06 2.29
CA PHE A 7 9.92 -9.71 3.62
C PHE A 7 8.69 -8.79 3.56
N GLY A 8 8.41 -8.19 2.40
CA GLY A 8 7.19 -7.41 2.16
C GLY A 8 5.92 -8.27 2.16
N MET A 9 6.03 -9.56 1.82
CA MET A 9 4.88 -10.47 1.72
C MET A 9 4.41 -11.02 3.08
N LEU A 10 5.21 -10.91 4.14
CA LEU A 10 4.87 -11.43 5.47
C LEU A 10 4.89 -10.30 6.51
N PRO A 11 3.79 -10.07 7.26
CA PRO A 11 3.76 -9.04 8.28
C PRO A 11 4.73 -9.40 9.42
N HIS A 12 5.66 -8.50 9.72
CA HIS A 12 6.65 -8.69 10.77
C HIS A 12 6.61 -7.53 11.75
N ARG A 13 6.36 -7.84 13.02
CA ARG A 13 6.21 -6.85 14.10
C ARG A 13 7.58 -6.47 14.66
N ALA A 14 7.85 -5.18 14.67
CA ALA A 14 8.95 -4.61 15.43
C ALA A 14 8.48 -4.22 16.85
N ARG A 15 9.44 -3.87 17.71
CA ARG A 15 9.17 -3.35 19.06
C ARG A 15 8.48 -1.99 18.96
N THR A 16 7.47 -1.77 19.80
CA THR A 16 6.78 -0.49 19.99
C THR A 16 7.56 0.41 20.95
N GLY A 17 7.23 1.71 20.95
CA GLY A 17 7.85 2.71 21.82
C GLY A 17 8.68 3.72 21.05
N LEU A 18 9.59 4.40 21.75
CA LEU A 18 10.40 5.47 21.18
C LEU A 18 11.72 4.93 20.60
N LEU A 19 12.02 5.27 19.36
CA LEU A 19 13.29 4.95 18.69
C LEU A 19 13.99 6.25 18.29
N ALA A 20 15.29 6.33 18.55
CA ALA A 20 16.14 7.41 18.01
C ALA A 20 16.59 7.08 16.58
N ILE A 21 16.58 8.09 15.71
CA ILE A 21 17.33 8.11 14.45
C ILE A 21 18.35 9.24 14.57
N GLY A 22 19.63 8.93 14.34
CA GLY A 22 20.71 9.87 14.63
C GLY A 22 20.95 10.01 16.14
N ASN A 23 21.24 11.23 16.58
CA ASN A 23 21.40 11.62 17.98
C ASN A 23 20.41 12.75 18.35
N PRO A 24 19.11 12.45 18.42
CA PRO A 24 18.07 13.46 18.63
C PRO A 24 18.18 14.14 19.99
N GLY A 25 18.25 15.47 19.97
CA GLY A 25 18.18 16.35 21.13
C GLY A 25 16.76 16.58 21.64
N ARG A 26 16.61 17.58 22.52
CA ARG A 26 15.32 17.94 23.16
C ARG A 26 14.39 18.75 22.25
N ASP A 27 14.92 19.35 21.18
CA ASP A 27 14.21 20.10 20.15
C ASP A 27 13.93 19.28 18.88
N ALA A 28 14.43 18.03 18.85
CA ALA A 28 14.30 17.13 17.71
C ALA A 28 12.84 16.75 17.44
N PRO A 29 12.40 16.71 16.17
CA PRO A 29 11.02 16.42 15.82
C PRO A 29 10.62 14.99 16.21
N VAL A 30 9.36 14.83 16.63
CA VAL A 30 8.75 13.54 16.95
C VAL A 30 7.82 13.11 15.80
N LEU A 31 8.09 11.95 15.21
CA LEU A 31 7.33 11.40 14.09
C LEU A 31 6.63 10.11 14.50
N LEU A 32 5.34 9.99 14.19
CA LEU A 32 4.58 8.76 14.39
C LEU A 32 4.86 7.76 13.26
N THR A 33 4.93 6.48 13.62
CA THR A 33 4.84 5.37 12.67
C THR A 33 4.14 4.15 13.29
N GLY A 34 3.83 3.15 12.47
CA GLY A 34 3.39 1.83 12.94
C GLY A 34 4.56 0.87 13.16
N ASN A 35 4.35 -0.21 13.90
CA ASN A 35 5.37 -1.22 14.21
C ASN A 35 5.57 -2.29 13.13
N TYR A 36 5.29 -1.98 11.86
CA TYR A 36 5.69 -2.85 10.75
C TYR A 36 7.18 -2.68 10.45
N THR A 37 7.93 -3.79 10.52
CA THR A 37 9.39 -3.79 10.43
C THR A 37 9.92 -3.10 9.18
N GLU A 38 9.26 -3.30 8.03
CA GLU A 38 9.69 -2.70 6.77
C GLU A 38 9.39 -1.20 6.71
N THR A 39 8.30 -0.73 7.33
CA THR A 39 8.04 0.72 7.47
C THR A 39 9.14 1.39 8.28
N ILE A 40 9.51 0.83 9.44
CA ILE A 40 10.57 1.39 10.29
C ILE A 40 11.92 1.37 9.56
N ARG A 41 12.23 0.30 8.83
CA ARG A 41 13.45 0.20 8.03
C ARG A 41 13.51 1.28 6.94
N GLN A 42 12.40 1.50 6.23
CA GLN A 42 12.33 2.55 5.22
C GLN A 42 12.43 3.95 5.84
N MET A 43 11.77 4.20 6.97
CA MET A 43 11.92 5.45 7.73
C MET A 43 13.38 5.73 8.11
N ARG A 44 14.09 4.72 8.66
CA ARG A 44 15.52 4.84 9.00
C ARG A 44 16.41 5.16 7.79
N ARG A 45 16.08 4.60 6.62
CA ARG A 45 16.81 4.89 5.37
C ARG A 45 16.51 6.31 4.86
N ALA A 46 15.23 6.71 4.86
CA ALA A 46 14.79 8.00 4.36
C ALA A 46 15.28 9.17 5.24
N LEU A 47 15.40 8.93 6.55
CA LEU A 47 15.83 9.91 7.55
C LEU A 47 17.31 9.72 7.95
N ALA A 48 18.10 9.03 7.12
CA ALA A 48 19.53 8.90 7.37
C ALA A 48 20.19 10.29 7.37
N GLY A 49 20.96 10.59 8.43
CA GLY A 49 21.57 11.90 8.64
C GLY A 49 20.63 12.96 9.25
N GLN A 50 19.42 12.57 9.68
CA GLN A 50 18.52 13.43 10.45
C GLN A 50 18.51 12.98 11.92
N ASP A 51 18.36 13.95 12.82
CA ASP A 51 18.22 13.72 14.25
C ASP A 51 16.74 13.81 14.63
N VAL A 52 16.07 12.66 14.75
CA VAL A 52 14.62 12.60 14.99
C VAL A 52 14.22 11.51 15.99
N TRP A 53 13.12 11.75 16.68
CA TRP A 53 12.44 10.75 17.51
C TRP A 53 11.34 10.07 16.70
N LEU A 54 11.39 8.74 16.62
CA LEU A 54 10.38 7.92 15.94
C LEU A 54 9.51 7.21 16.98
N LEU A 55 8.26 7.64 17.12
CA LEU A 55 7.26 7.03 17.98
C LEU A 55 6.57 5.86 17.25
N CYS A 56 6.91 4.63 17.62
CA CYS A 56 6.36 3.41 17.02
C CYS A 56 5.13 2.91 17.78
N ALA A 57 3.94 3.20 17.24
CA ALA A 57 2.67 2.68 17.73
C ALA A 57 2.41 1.24 17.25
N ASN A 58 1.54 0.51 17.95
CA ASN A 58 1.23 -0.88 17.63
C ASN A 58 0.26 -0.99 16.44
N SER A 59 0.76 -1.13 15.22
CA SER A 59 -0.04 -1.36 14.01
C SER A 59 -0.24 -2.84 13.70
N LYS A 60 -0.04 -3.74 14.68
CA LYS A 60 -0.07 -5.21 14.53
C LYS A 60 0.89 -5.76 13.48
N GLY A 61 1.92 -4.99 13.10
CA GLY A 61 2.87 -5.37 12.04
C GLY A 61 2.32 -5.18 10.64
N ILE A 62 1.29 -4.33 10.47
CA ILE A 62 0.68 -3.95 9.20
C ILE A 62 1.19 -2.56 8.81
N ASN A 63 1.35 -2.30 7.51
CA ASN A 63 1.74 -0.98 7.01
C ASN A 63 0.73 0.11 7.44
N VAL A 64 1.15 1.38 7.47
CA VAL A 64 0.39 2.50 8.06
C VAL A 64 -1.01 2.65 7.44
N TRP A 65 -1.12 2.65 6.11
CA TRP A 65 -2.39 2.84 5.41
C TRP A 65 -3.37 1.71 5.70
N CYS A 66 -2.93 0.45 5.51
CA CYS A 66 -3.78 -0.71 5.76
C CYS A 66 -4.13 -0.86 7.25
N ALA A 67 -3.22 -0.52 8.16
CA ALA A 67 -3.49 -0.57 9.59
C ALA A 67 -4.52 0.48 10.01
N ALA A 68 -4.40 1.71 9.51
CA ALA A 68 -5.36 2.77 9.80
C ALA A 68 -6.74 2.45 9.19
N GLY A 69 -6.78 2.09 7.91
CA GLY A 69 -8.03 1.71 7.23
C GLY A 69 -8.69 0.45 7.81
N GLY A 70 -7.91 -0.47 8.37
CA GLY A 70 -8.40 -1.68 9.02
C GLY A 70 -8.68 -1.54 10.53
N GLY A 71 -8.55 -0.35 11.12
CA GLY A 71 -8.79 -0.14 12.56
C GLY A 71 -7.74 -0.73 13.50
N HIS A 72 -6.54 -1.02 12.99
CA HIS A 72 -5.40 -1.53 13.75
C HIS A 72 -4.38 -0.45 14.13
N LEU A 73 -4.52 0.76 13.60
CA LEU A 73 -3.78 1.94 13.99
C LEU A 73 -4.75 3.12 14.10
N THR A 74 -5.21 3.37 15.31
CA THR A 74 -6.21 4.39 15.63
C THR A 74 -5.61 5.53 16.45
N HIS A 75 -6.35 6.62 16.65
CA HIS A 75 -5.93 7.68 17.57
C HIS A 75 -5.73 7.16 19.01
N HIS A 76 -6.47 6.12 19.44
CA HIS A 76 -6.23 5.48 20.74
C HIS A 76 -4.86 4.82 20.83
N ASP A 77 -4.41 4.15 19.76
CA ASP A 77 -3.08 3.54 19.71
C ASP A 77 -1.97 4.61 19.75
N VAL A 78 -2.21 5.76 19.11
CA VAL A 78 -1.29 6.91 19.16
C VAL A 78 -1.23 7.52 20.56
N ILE A 79 -2.37 7.76 21.20
CA ILE A 79 -2.46 8.26 22.57
C ILE A 79 -1.75 7.32 23.55
N SER A 80 -1.96 6.01 23.40
CA SER A 80 -1.29 4.98 24.20
C SER A 80 0.23 5.04 23.99
N ALA A 81 0.69 5.14 22.74
CA ALA A 81 2.11 5.27 22.44
C ALA A 81 2.73 6.53 23.05
N LEU A 82 2.08 7.70 22.93
CA LEU A 82 2.55 8.94 23.55
C LEU A 82 2.75 8.79 25.07
N ARG A 83 1.73 8.25 25.76
CA ARG A 83 1.74 8.11 27.22
C ARG A 83 2.73 7.06 27.74
N THR A 84 3.00 6.01 26.97
CA THR A 84 3.82 4.87 27.43
C THR A 84 5.26 4.90 26.92
N SER A 85 5.58 5.76 25.96
CA SER A 85 6.91 5.79 25.32
C SER A 85 7.97 6.58 26.08
N GLY A 86 7.56 7.41 27.05
CA GLY A 86 8.47 8.34 27.75
C GLY A 86 8.95 9.52 26.89
N VAL A 87 8.32 9.78 25.74
CA VAL A 87 8.73 10.86 24.83
C VAL A 87 8.64 12.24 25.47
N GLU A 88 7.70 12.46 26.40
CA GLU A 88 7.55 13.73 27.13
C GLU A 88 8.78 14.08 27.97
N GLU A 89 9.59 13.11 28.37
CA GLU A 89 10.84 13.33 29.12
C GLU A 89 12.04 13.58 28.20
N LYS A 90 11.88 13.36 26.88
CA LYS A 90 12.94 13.43 25.89
C LYS A 90 12.94 14.72 25.07
N VAL A 91 11.82 15.42 25.00
CA VAL A 91 11.67 16.67 24.24
C VAL A 91 11.06 17.78 25.07
N ASP A 92 11.42 19.03 24.76
CA ASP A 92 10.92 20.24 25.45
C ASP A 92 9.65 20.83 24.79
N HIS A 93 9.10 20.13 23.79
CA HIS A 93 7.92 20.55 23.04
C HIS A 93 6.86 19.43 22.99
N ARG A 94 5.62 19.78 22.62
CA ARG A 94 4.51 18.84 22.45
C ARG A 94 3.96 18.91 21.03
N GLU A 95 4.77 18.49 20.06
CA GLU A 95 4.38 18.43 18.64
C GLU A 95 4.65 17.03 18.07
N LEU A 96 3.63 16.41 17.47
CA LEU A 96 3.70 15.09 16.85
C LEU A 96 3.37 15.17 15.35
N ILE A 97 4.29 14.69 14.51
CA ILE A 97 4.08 14.59 13.06
C ILE A 97 3.44 13.23 12.74
N LEU A 98 2.23 13.25 12.22
CA LEU A 98 1.45 12.09 11.81
C LEU A 98 1.70 11.76 10.33
N PRO A 99 1.82 10.47 9.95
CA PRO A 99 1.85 10.09 8.55
C PRO A 99 0.49 10.36 7.91
N GLN A 100 0.44 11.08 6.77
CA GLN A 100 -0.81 11.43 6.10
C GLN A 100 -1.71 10.22 5.82
N LEU A 101 -1.08 9.09 5.46
CA LEU A 101 -1.76 7.83 5.15
C LEU A 101 -2.45 7.18 6.35
N ALA A 102 -2.28 7.70 7.58
CA ALA A 102 -3.04 7.26 8.75
C ALA A 102 -4.38 7.99 8.94
N ALA A 103 -4.70 9.00 8.14
CA ALA A 103 -5.89 9.83 8.31
C ALA A 103 -7.23 9.06 8.23
N THR A 104 -7.23 7.85 7.65
CA THR A 104 -8.43 7.00 7.59
C THR A 104 -8.81 6.37 8.94
N GLY A 105 -7.89 6.35 9.92
CA GLY A 105 -8.13 5.75 11.25
C GLY A 105 -7.65 6.61 12.43
N VAL A 106 -6.88 7.67 12.17
CA VAL A 106 -6.30 8.54 13.21
C VAL A 106 -6.94 9.93 13.14
N GLU A 107 -7.57 10.32 14.24
CA GLU A 107 -8.18 11.64 14.44
C GLU A 107 -7.27 12.54 15.28
N ARG A 108 -6.77 13.61 14.65
CA ARG A 108 -5.75 14.52 15.21
C ARG A 108 -6.28 15.34 16.39
N THR A 109 -7.55 15.77 16.32
CA THR A 109 -8.20 16.63 17.31
C THR A 109 -8.34 15.88 18.64
N VAL A 110 -8.78 14.62 18.58
CA VAL A 110 -8.89 13.75 19.76
C VAL A 110 -7.52 13.52 20.41
N ILE A 111 -6.45 13.33 19.63
CA ILE A 111 -5.09 13.22 20.20
C ILE A 111 -4.73 14.50 20.96
N THR A 112 -4.95 15.66 20.32
CA THR A 112 -4.62 16.97 20.88
C THR A 112 -5.38 17.22 22.17
N GLU A 113 -6.70 17.00 22.19
CA GLU A 113 -7.55 17.16 23.37
C GLU A 113 -7.16 16.23 24.53
N ARG A 114 -6.75 14.99 24.22
CA ARG A 114 -6.48 13.96 25.25
C ARG A 114 -5.04 13.94 25.77
N THR A 115 -4.11 14.61 25.08
CA THR A 115 -2.68 14.54 25.41
C THR A 115 -2.00 15.92 25.51
N GLY A 116 -2.63 16.98 24.98
CA GLY A 116 -2.02 18.29 24.86
C GLY A 116 -0.91 18.36 23.80
N TRP A 117 -0.72 17.31 22.99
CA TRP A 117 0.22 17.32 21.87
C TRP A 117 -0.43 17.90 20.62
N GLU A 118 0.14 18.98 20.09
CA GLU A 118 -0.22 19.49 18.78
C GLU A 118 0.15 18.45 17.72
N THR A 119 -0.80 18.13 16.83
CA THR A 119 -0.62 17.12 15.80
C THR A 119 -0.64 17.74 14.42
N ARG A 120 0.31 17.34 13.57
CA ARG A 120 0.42 17.83 12.19
C ARG A 120 0.59 16.69 11.21
N TRP A 121 -0.03 16.80 10.04
CA TRP A 121 0.17 15.82 8.98
C TRP A 121 1.50 16.07 8.28
N GLY A 122 2.31 15.03 8.14
CA GLY A 122 3.48 14.98 7.27
C GLY A 122 3.10 14.65 5.82
N PRO A 123 4.10 14.49 4.93
CA PRO A 123 3.86 14.11 3.54
C PRO A 123 3.34 12.67 3.40
N ALA A 124 2.74 12.35 2.26
CA ALA A 124 2.30 10.99 1.94
C ALA A 124 3.47 10.03 1.68
N ARG A 125 4.59 10.55 1.16
CA ARG A 125 5.79 9.80 0.80
C ARG A 125 6.94 10.04 1.77
N LEU A 126 7.70 8.98 2.05
CA LEU A 126 8.85 9.04 2.96
C LEU A 126 10.00 9.87 2.41
N GLU A 127 10.17 9.90 1.10
CA GLU A 127 11.25 10.62 0.42
C GLU A 127 11.12 12.14 0.53
N ASP A 128 9.89 12.63 0.73
CA ASP A 128 9.61 14.05 0.89
C ASP A 128 9.84 14.52 2.35
N LEU A 129 10.05 13.58 3.29
CA LEU A 129 10.11 13.84 4.72
C LEU A 129 11.34 14.67 5.16
N PRO A 130 12.57 14.43 4.65
CA PRO A 130 13.71 15.30 4.99
C PRO A 130 13.51 16.75 4.54
N ALA A 131 13.00 16.94 3.31
CA ALA A 131 12.70 18.28 2.79
C ALA A 131 11.58 18.97 3.59
N PHE A 132 10.58 18.19 4.03
CA PHE A 132 9.51 18.65 4.92
C PHE A 132 10.04 19.16 6.27
N LEU A 133 10.97 18.42 6.89
CA LEU A 133 11.58 18.83 8.15
C LEU A 133 12.44 20.10 7.98
N ALA A 134 13.24 20.17 6.91
CA ALA A 134 14.13 21.30 6.64
C ALA A 134 13.40 22.64 6.42
N ARG A 135 12.18 22.62 5.88
CA ARG A 135 11.40 23.83 5.58
C ARG A 135 10.38 24.21 6.66
N GLY A 136 10.57 23.74 7.89
CA GLY A 136 9.70 24.09 9.01
C GLY A 136 8.35 23.37 9.02
N ARG A 137 8.33 22.09 8.60
CA ARG A 137 7.20 21.16 8.81
C ARG A 137 5.90 21.59 8.11
N ARG A 138 6.02 22.16 6.90
CA ARG A 138 4.87 22.53 6.04
C ARG A 138 4.75 21.59 4.84
N VAL A 139 3.59 20.97 4.65
CA VAL A 139 3.31 20.08 3.52
C VAL A 139 2.90 20.89 2.28
N HIS A 140 3.57 20.64 1.15
CA HIS A 140 3.15 21.17 -0.14
C HIS A 140 2.07 20.29 -0.77
N LYS A 141 1.18 20.87 -1.57
CA LYS A 141 0.07 20.13 -2.22
C LYS A 141 0.56 18.89 -2.98
N GLY A 142 1.68 18.99 -3.70
CA GLY A 142 2.25 17.88 -4.47
C GLY A 142 2.80 16.70 -3.64
N GLU A 143 2.96 16.87 -2.32
CA GLU A 143 3.44 15.82 -1.41
C GLU A 143 2.29 15.07 -0.72
N ARG A 144 1.05 15.51 -0.97
CA ARG A 144 -0.16 14.81 -0.52
C ARG A 144 -0.52 13.63 -1.41
N PHE A 145 0.12 13.51 -2.58
CA PHE A 145 -0.22 12.54 -3.60
C PHE A 145 0.73 11.34 -3.62
N MET A 146 0.18 10.12 -3.68
CA MET A 146 0.94 8.91 -3.97
C MET A 146 1.18 8.77 -5.48
N ARG A 147 2.40 9.12 -5.91
CA ARG A 147 2.82 9.19 -7.31
C ARG A 147 2.73 7.86 -8.08
N PHE A 148 2.90 6.75 -7.38
CA PHE A 148 2.83 5.38 -7.90
C PHE A 148 3.51 5.16 -9.28
N PRO A 149 4.84 5.41 -9.38
CA PRO A 149 5.63 5.23 -10.61
C PRO A 149 5.67 3.76 -11.08
N LEU A 150 6.17 3.55 -12.30
CA LEU A 150 6.23 2.23 -12.95
C LEU A 150 6.91 1.16 -12.07
N GLY A 151 7.99 1.51 -11.36
CA GLY A 151 8.69 0.55 -10.49
C GLY A 151 7.84 0.03 -9.33
N GLU A 152 7.00 0.89 -8.73
CA GLU A 152 6.09 0.50 -7.65
C GLU A 152 4.92 -0.35 -8.19
N ARG A 153 4.42 -0.02 -9.38
CA ARG A 153 3.41 -0.81 -10.11
C ARG A 153 3.89 -2.23 -10.42
N LEU A 154 5.11 -2.36 -10.94
CA LEU A 154 5.71 -3.66 -11.21
C LEU A 154 5.93 -4.46 -9.93
N ARG A 155 6.29 -3.80 -8.82
CA ARG A 155 6.40 -4.47 -7.53
C ARG A 155 5.05 -5.06 -7.10
N MET A 156 3.95 -4.32 -7.24
CA MET A 156 2.62 -4.86 -6.97
C MET A 156 2.24 -6.02 -7.90
N ALA A 157 2.58 -5.91 -9.19
CA ALA A 157 2.38 -7.00 -10.14
C ALA A 157 3.15 -8.27 -9.73
N VAL A 158 4.39 -8.15 -9.25
CA VAL A 158 5.16 -9.29 -8.74
C VAL A 158 4.54 -9.87 -7.48
N MET A 159 4.09 -9.02 -6.54
CA MET A 159 3.43 -9.49 -5.31
C MET A 159 2.14 -10.28 -5.59
N TRP A 160 1.38 -9.91 -6.62
CA TRP A 160 0.21 -10.67 -7.07
C TRP A 160 0.60 -11.91 -7.89
N GLY A 161 1.54 -11.75 -8.82
CA GLY A 161 1.92 -12.80 -9.77
C GLY A 161 2.65 -13.96 -9.12
N THR A 162 3.45 -13.72 -8.08
CA THR A 162 4.23 -14.75 -7.38
C THR A 162 3.34 -15.82 -6.73
N PRO A 163 2.38 -15.50 -5.84
CA PRO A 163 1.51 -16.51 -5.25
C PRO A 163 0.62 -17.20 -6.30
N MET A 164 0.14 -16.45 -7.30
CA MET A 164 -0.62 -17.03 -8.42
C MET A 164 0.22 -18.07 -9.18
N LEU A 165 1.49 -17.78 -9.45
CA LEU A 165 2.39 -18.70 -10.12
C LEU A 165 2.76 -19.91 -9.26
N LEU A 166 3.00 -19.71 -7.96
CA LEU A 166 3.32 -20.80 -7.03
C LEU A 166 2.16 -21.80 -6.88
N VAL A 167 0.91 -21.33 -6.97
CA VAL A 167 -0.28 -22.19 -6.91
C VAL A 167 -0.61 -22.78 -8.28
N ALA A 168 -0.68 -21.95 -9.32
CA ALA A 168 -1.11 -22.39 -10.65
C ALA A 168 -0.04 -23.22 -11.38
N GLY A 169 1.26 -22.95 -11.15
CA GLY A 169 2.36 -23.63 -11.81
C GLY A 169 2.35 -25.17 -11.63
N PRO A 170 2.31 -25.69 -10.39
CA PRO A 170 2.19 -27.12 -10.13
C PRO A 170 0.91 -27.74 -10.73
N ILE A 171 -0.22 -27.03 -10.66
CA ILE A 171 -1.49 -27.48 -11.24
C ILE A 171 -1.38 -27.61 -12.77
N LEU A 172 -0.79 -26.62 -13.43
CA LEU A 172 -0.53 -26.65 -14.86
C LEU A 172 0.45 -27.77 -15.25
N GLY A 173 1.47 -28.00 -14.42
CA GLY A 173 2.41 -29.10 -14.62
C GLY A 173 1.75 -30.47 -14.51
N PHE A 174 0.82 -30.63 -13.57
CA PHE A 174 0.04 -31.85 -13.40
C PHE A 174 -0.96 -32.08 -14.55
N LEU A 175 -1.68 -31.04 -14.99
CA LEU A 175 -2.71 -31.15 -16.02
C LEU A 175 -2.17 -31.23 -17.44
N GLY A 176 -1.08 -30.53 -17.75
CA GLY A 176 -0.56 -30.36 -19.12
C GLY A 176 0.93 -30.64 -19.29
N GLY A 177 1.60 -31.11 -18.24
CA GLY A 177 3.05 -31.38 -18.25
C GLY A 177 3.91 -30.12 -18.14
N LEU A 178 5.22 -30.32 -18.11
CA LEU A 178 6.20 -29.26 -17.86
C LEU A 178 6.16 -28.14 -18.91
N ARG A 179 5.83 -28.45 -20.17
CA ARG A 179 5.75 -27.46 -21.25
C ARG A 179 4.58 -26.50 -21.06
N VAL A 180 3.43 -26.99 -20.58
CA VAL A 180 2.27 -26.15 -20.24
C VAL A 180 2.55 -25.33 -18.98
N ALA A 181 3.23 -25.89 -17.98
CA ALA A 181 3.71 -25.13 -16.82
C ALA A 181 4.66 -23.98 -17.23
N ALA A 182 5.60 -24.24 -18.15
CA ALA A 182 6.51 -23.21 -18.68
C ALA A 182 5.76 -22.10 -19.42
N ALA A 183 4.75 -22.45 -20.22
CA ALA A 183 3.88 -21.46 -20.85
C ALA A 183 3.07 -20.65 -19.82
N GLY A 184 2.58 -21.30 -18.76
CA GLY A 184 1.95 -20.65 -17.61
C GLY A 184 2.86 -19.64 -16.91
N ALA A 185 4.15 -19.98 -16.76
CA ALA A 185 5.14 -19.10 -16.15
C ALA A 185 5.37 -17.79 -16.92
N VAL A 186 5.01 -17.74 -18.22
CA VAL A 186 5.00 -16.51 -19.02
C VAL A 186 3.62 -15.86 -19.07
N CYS A 187 2.56 -16.67 -19.22
CA CYS A 187 1.18 -16.19 -19.28
C CYS A 187 0.78 -15.40 -18.03
N ILE A 188 1.09 -15.92 -16.84
CA ILE A 188 0.64 -15.35 -15.56
C ILE A 188 1.25 -13.95 -15.32
N PRO A 189 2.58 -13.75 -15.42
CA PRO A 189 3.15 -12.41 -15.26
C PRO A 189 2.65 -11.39 -16.28
N VAL A 190 2.43 -11.77 -17.54
CA VAL A 190 1.90 -10.86 -18.57
C VAL A 190 0.46 -10.44 -18.24
N LEU A 191 -0.38 -11.40 -17.86
CA LEU A 191 -1.77 -11.15 -17.43
C LEU A 191 -1.82 -10.22 -16.22
N VAL A 192 -0.97 -10.45 -15.22
CA VAL A 192 -0.96 -9.66 -13.97
C VAL A 192 -0.31 -8.29 -14.17
N ALA A 193 0.82 -8.19 -14.87
CA ALA A 193 1.54 -6.93 -15.04
C ALA A 193 0.82 -5.93 -15.97
N GLY A 194 0.09 -6.45 -16.97
CA GLY A 194 -0.68 -5.65 -17.92
C GLY A 194 -1.58 -4.60 -17.25
N PRO A 195 -2.52 -4.99 -16.35
CA PRO A 195 -3.36 -4.06 -15.61
C PRO A 195 -2.58 -3.01 -14.81
N PHE A 196 -1.50 -3.39 -14.11
CA PHE A 196 -0.75 -2.44 -13.28
C PHE A 196 0.02 -1.40 -14.11
N VAL A 197 0.45 -1.75 -15.32
CA VAL A 197 1.30 -0.91 -16.19
C VAL A 197 0.47 -0.11 -17.20
N ALA A 198 -0.47 -0.77 -17.88
CA ALA A 198 -1.13 -0.22 -19.06
C ALA A 198 -2.50 0.39 -18.76
N LEU A 199 -3.23 -0.11 -17.76
CA LEU A 199 -4.58 0.40 -17.46
C LEU A 199 -4.67 1.93 -17.23
N PRO A 200 -3.74 2.57 -16.48
CA PRO A 200 -3.78 4.02 -16.29
C PRO A 200 -3.58 4.82 -17.58
N LYS A 201 -2.86 4.23 -18.55
CA LYS A 201 -2.57 4.88 -19.84
C LYS A 201 -3.69 4.67 -20.85
N LEU A 202 -4.33 3.51 -20.80
CA LEU A 202 -5.38 3.12 -21.75
C LEU A 202 -6.75 3.69 -21.40
N GLY A 203 -6.96 4.18 -20.18
CA GLY A 203 -8.23 4.79 -19.76
C GLY A 203 -9.44 3.85 -19.86
N LEU A 204 -9.22 2.54 -19.92
CA LEU A 204 -10.30 1.55 -20.03
C LEU A 204 -11.12 1.55 -18.74
N ARG A 205 -12.40 1.90 -18.85
CA ARG A 205 -13.33 1.99 -17.70
C ARG A 205 -14.17 0.74 -17.46
N ARG A 206 -14.21 -0.19 -18.42
CA ARG A 206 -14.97 -1.45 -18.29
C ARG A 206 -14.07 -2.56 -17.75
N ARG A 207 -14.30 -2.97 -16.49
CA ARG A 207 -13.55 -4.01 -15.75
C ARG A 207 -13.25 -5.24 -16.60
N TRP A 208 -14.31 -5.94 -17.00
CA TRP A 208 -14.20 -7.21 -17.71
C TRP A 208 -13.57 -7.09 -19.09
N VAL A 209 -13.72 -5.93 -19.76
CA VAL A 209 -13.09 -5.69 -21.07
C VAL A 209 -11.58 -5.61 -20.92
N SER A 210 -11.07 -4.86 -19.95
CA SER A 210 -9.63 -4.77 -19.77
C SER A 210 -9.01 -6.06 -19.24
N LEU A 211 -9.66 -6.74 -18.28
CA LEU A 211 -9.14 -7.96 -17.69
C LEU A 211 -9.15 -9.08 -18.73
N GLY A 212 -10.19 -9.13 -19.56
CA GLY A 212 -10.24 -9.97 -20.74
C GLY A 212 -9.12 -9.67 -21.73
N LEU A 213 -8.87 -8.39 -22.04
CA LEU A 213 -7.76 -7.98 -22.91
C LEU A 213 -6.41 -8.46 -22.38
N PHE A 214 -6.12 -8.23 -21.10
CA PHE A 214 -4.85 -8.66 -20.51
C PHE A 214 -4.75 -10.18 -20.35
N ALA A 215 -5.86 -10.87 -20.11
CA ALA A 215 -5.91 -12.33 -20.16
C ALA A 215 -5.59 -12.86 -21.56
N LEU A 216 -6.16 -12.26 -22.61
CA LEU A 216 -5.85 -12.59 -24.00
C LEU A 216 -4.37 -12.33 -24.32
N CYS A 217 -3.79 -11.21 -23.88
CA CYS A 217 -2.37 -10.95 -24.03
C CYS A 217 -1.50 -12.00 -23.32
N GLY A 218 -1.87 -12.41 -22.10
CA GLY A 218 -1.18 -13.46 -21.36
C GLY A 218 -1.25 -14.81 -22.08
N VAL A 219 -2.45 -15.22 -22.52
CA VAL A 219 -2.67 -16.47 -23.26
C VAL A 219 -1.91 -16.45 -24.59
N ALA A 220 -1.89 -15.32 -25.31
CA ALA A 220 -1.12 -15.18 -26.55
C ALA A 220 0.39 -15.36 -26.29
N ALA A 221 0.92 -14.74 -25.24
CA ALA A 221 2.32 -14.90 -24.85
C ALA A 221 2.66 -16.35 -24.47
N GLY A 222 1.81 -17.00 -23.65
CA GLY A 222 1.96 -18.41 -23.29
C GLY A 222 1.84 -19.34 -24.51
N SER A 223 0.94 -19.04 -25.44
CA SER A 223 0.78 -19.80 -26.69
C SER A 223 2.02 -19.71 -27.57
N GLY A 224 2.71 -18.57 -27.59
CA GLY A 224 4.01 -18.41 -28.24
C GLY A 224 5.08 -19.33 -27.66
N VAL A 225 5.09 -19.53 -26.33
CA VAL A 225 5.97 -20.50 -25.66
C VAL A 225 5.59 -21.94 -26.01
N LEU A 226 4.30 -22.26 -26.05
CA LEU A 226 3.86 -23.60 -26.47
C LEU A 226 4.25 -23.90 -27.93
N LEU A 227 4.17 -22.90 -28.80
CA LEU A 227 4.57 -23.02 -30.19
C LEU A 227 6.08 -23.28 -30.31
N SER A 228 6.91 -22.51 -29.58
CA SER A 228 8.36 -22.69 -29.61
C SER A 228 8.82 -24.03 -29.02
N LEU A 229 8.04 -24.61 -28.10
CA LEU A 229 8.28 -25.93 -27.50
C LEU A 229 7.57 -27.07 -28.24
N SER A 230 6.98 -26.82 -29.41
CA SER A 230 6.23 -27.78 -30.21
C SER A 230 5.17 -28.55 -29.40
N ALA A 231 4.50 -27.83 -28.48
CA ALA A 231 3.52 -28.36 -27.55
C ALA A 231 2.14 -27.72 -27.70
N LEU A 232 1.95 -26.91 -28.74
CA LEU A 232 0.69 -26.23 -29.01
C LEU A 232 -0.35 -27.25 -29.51
N THR A 233 -1.21 -27.65 -28.59
CA THR A 233 -2.37 -28.52 -28.82
C THR A 233 -3.65 -27.80 -28.40
N PRO A 234 -4.84 -28.16 -28.93
CA PRO A 234 -6.10 -27.60 -28.48
C PRO A 234 -6.30 -27.74 -26.96
N GLY A 235 -5.88 -28.87 -26.38
CA GLY A 235 -5.90 -29.09 -24.93
C GLY A 235 -5.03 -28.10 -24.17
N SER A 236 -3.76 -27.95 -24.55
CA SER A 236 -2.84 -27.00 -23.89
C SER A 236 -3.32 -25.54 -23.98
N LEU A 237 -3.93 -25.16 -25.11
CA LEU A 237 -4.50 -23.84 -25.31
C LEU A 237 -5.73 -23.63 -24.42
N ALA A 238 -6.62 -24.63 -24.33
CA ALA A 238 -7.76 -24.60 -23.44
C ALA A 238 -7.33 -24.48 -21.97
N THR A 239 -6.30 -25.22 -21.54
CA THR A 239 -5.75 -25.13 -20.18
C THR A 239 -5.25 -23.71 -19.88
N LEU A 240 -4.49 -23.09 -20.78
CA LEU A 240 -4.03 -21.71 -20.62
C LEU A 240 -5.18 -20.71 -20.61
N ALA A 241 -6.17 -20.86 -21.50
CA ALA A 241 -7.32 -19.97 -21.58
C ALA A 241 -8.18 -20.03 -20.31
N ILE A 242 -8.47 -21.23 -19.80
CA ILE A 242 -9.19 -21.44 -18.54
C ILE A 242 -8.42 -20.81 -17.38
N THR A 243 -7.10 -21.03 -17.32
CA THR A 243 -6.24 -20.44 -16.28
C THR A 243 -6.26 -18.92 -16.35
N GLY A 244 -6.15 -18.34 -17.55
CA GLY A 244 -6.25 -16.90 -17.76
C GLY A 244 -7.60 -16.34 -17.30
N ALA A 245 -8.71 -17.02 -17.60
CA ALA A 245 -10.04 -16.61 -17.17
C ALA A 245 -10.20 -16.67 -15.63
N ILE A 246 -9.71 -17.72 -14.98
CA ILE A 246 -9.75 -17.87 -13.52
C ILE A 246 -8.93 -16.77 -12.85
N LEU A 247 -7.70 -16.54 -13.29
CA LEU A 247 -6.81 -15.53 -12.70
C LEU A 247 -7.33 -14.11 -12.96
N ALA A 248 -7.90 -13.84 -14.14
CA ALA A 248 -8.60 -12.59 -14.40
C ALA A 248 -9.80 -12.41 -13.48
N GLY A 249 -10.54 -13.49 -13.18
CA GLY A 249 -11.62 -13.50 -12.18
C GLY A 249 -11.11 -13.15 -10.78
N ILE A 250 -9.99 -13.74 -10.35
CA ILE A 250 -9.36 -13.44 -9.06
C ILE A 250 -8.91 -11.97 -9.00
N LEU A 251 -8.23 -11.46 -10.02
CA LEU A 251 -7.83 -10.04 -10.11
C LEU A 251 -9.03 -9.08 -10.18
N SER A 252 -10.22 -9.60 -10.49
CA SER A 252 -11.44 -8.81 -10.54
C SER A 252 -12.09 -8.62 -9.17
N VAL A 253 -11.65 -9.37 -8.15
CA VAL A 253 -12.08 -9.19 -6.77
C VAL A 253 -11.18 -8.13 -6.14
N ASP A 254 -11.74 -6.98 -5.81
CA ASP A 254 -10.98 -5.97 -5.07
C ASP A 254 -10.85 -6.35 -3.60
N ILE A 255 -9.61 -6.56 -3.17
CA ILE A 255 -9.31 -6.72 -1.76
C ILE A 255 -8.79 -5.37 -1.28
N ALA A 256 -9.70 -4.44 -1.01
CA ALA A 256 -9.42 -3.11 -0.45
C ALA A 256 -8.37 -2.28 -1.22
N GLY A 257 -8.52 -2.14 -2.54
CA GLY A 257 -7.63 -1.33 -3.39
C GLY A 257 -6.28 -1.97 -3.71
N THR A 258 -6.12 -3.27 -3.52
CA THR A 258 -4.91 -4.02 -3.90
C THR A 258 -4.83 -4.30 -5.41
N THR A 259 -5.92 -4.09 -6.13
CA THR A 259 -5.99 -4.20 -7.60
C THR A 259 -6.07 -2.80 -8.22
N PRO A 260 -5.49 -2.57 -9.41
CA PRO A 260 -5.48 -1.24 -10.04
C PRO A 260 -6.85 -0.82 -10.59
N TRP A 261 -7.87 -1.65 -10.42
CA TRP A 261 -9.19 -1.50 -11.02
C TRP A 261 -10.16 -0.71 -10.16
N TYR A 262 -10.04 -0.84 -8.85
CA TYR A 262 -10.97 -0.25 -7.94
C TYR A 262 -10.28 0.90 -7.20
N PRO A 263 -10.79 2.14 -7.29
CA PRO A 263 -10.59 3.04 -6.18
C PRO A 263 -11.15 2.32 -4.95
N SER A 264 -10.44 2.37 -3.81
CA SER A 264 -10.75 1.66 -2.56
C SER A 264 -12.08 2.07 -1.91
N THR A 265 -13.01 2.63 -2.66
CA THR A 265 -14.41 2.77 -2.29
C THR A 265 -15.04 1.38 -2.27
N VAL A 266 -15.43 0.94 -1.08
CA VAL A 266 -16.14 -0.32 -0.76
C VAL A 266 -17.46 -0.52 -1.55
N ALA A 267 -17.81 0.35 -2.49
CA ALA A 267 -19.00 0.24 -3.32
C ALA A 267 -18.71 0.60 -4.78
N ALA A 268 -18.38 -0.41 -5.56
CA ALA A 268 -18.29 -0.28 -7.01
C ALA A 268 -19.57 -0.78 -7.71
N GLY A 269 -20.66 -0.10 -7.35
CA GLY A 269 -21.95 -0.08 -8.03
C GLY A 269 -22.51 1.34 -7.99
N LYS A 270 -23.77 1.55 -8.38
CA LYS A 270 -24.51 2.73 -7.90
C LYS A 270 -24.49 2.63 -6.38
N ASN A 271 -23.64 3.38 -5.70
CA ASN A 271 -23.63 3.41 -4.25
C ASN A 271 -24.96 4.06 -3.85
N PRO A 272 -25.97 3.32 -3.35
CA PRO A 272 -27.23 3.92 -2.95
C PRO A 272 -27.06 4.68 -1.62
N ALA A 273 -25.87 4.61 -1.00
CA ALA A 273 -25.53 5.38 0.17
C ALA A 273 -25.48 6.88 -0.19
N THR A 274 -26.56 7.58 0.14
CA THR A 274 -26.54 9.01 0.37
C THR A 274 -25.58 9.29 1.53
N ILE A 275 -24.45 9.92 1.22
CA ILE A 275 -23.56 10.47 2.24
C ILE A 275 -24.21 11.77 2.70
N GLU A 276 -24.90 11.72 3.83
CA GLU A 276 -25.42 12.90 4.51
C GLU A 276 -24.41 13.33 5.57
N LEU A 277 -23.94 14.58 5.47
CA LEU A 277 -23.10 15.15 6.50
C LEU A 277 -23.99 15.51 7.69
N VAL A 278 -23.79 14.81 8.80
CA VAL A 278 -24.49 15.10 10.05
C VAL A 278 -23.68 16.19 10.77
N GLU A 279 -24.03 17.45 10.50
CA GLU A 279 -23.27 18.64 10.90
C GLU A 279 -22.98 18.70 12.41
N ASP A 280 -23.96 18.32 13.23
CA ASP A 280 -23.87 18.23 14.69
C ASP A 280 -22.87 17.19 15.19
N ARG A 281 -22.54 16.20 14.35
CA ARG A 281 -21.51 15.17 14.63
C ARG A 281 -20.21 15.41 13.88
N CYS A 282 -20.07 16.52 13.14
CA CYS A 282 -18.86 16.85 12.44
C CYS A 282 -17.78 17.36 13.42
N THR A 283 -16.84 16.50 13.80
CA THR A 283 -15.74 16.84 14.73
C THR A 283 -14.56 17.55 14.06
N GLY A 284 -14.59 17.72 12.74
CA GLY A 284 -13.45 18.20 11.96
C GLY A 284 -13.84 18.81 10.62
N ALA A 285 -14.68 19.87 10.63
CA ALA A 285 -15.08 20.57 9.42
C ALA A 285 -13.84 21.02 8.61
N ALA A 286 -13.76 20.60 7.35
CA ALA A 286 -12.68 20.89 6.41
C ALA A 286 -11.27 20.37 6.77
N ASP A 287 -11.08 19.63 7.86
CA ASP A 287 -9.77 19.06 8.21
C ASP A 287 -9.30 18.00 7.21
N CYS A 288 -10.25 17.33 6.54
CA CYS A 288 -9.96 16.41 5.45
C CYS A 288 -9.19 17.06 4.30
N VAL A 289 -9.32 18.39 4.10
CA VAL A 289 -8.58 19.15 3.07
C VAL A 289 -7.07 19.14 3.31
N GLN A 290 -6.62 18.94 4.55
CA GLN A 290 -5.20 18.88 4.88
C GLN A 290 -4.52 17.62 4.31
N VAL A 291 -5.29 16.55 4.14
CA VAL A 291 -4.80 15.22 3.72
C VAL A 291 -5.40 14.76 2.38
N CYS A 292 -6.41 15.48 1.87
CA CYS A 292 -7.06 15.17 0.62
C CYS A 292 -6.07 15.29 -0.55
N PRO A 293 -5.88 14.24 -1.36
CA PRO A 293 -5.04 14.29 -2.53
C PRO A 293 -5.77 14.88 -3.76
N ARG A 294 -7.08 15.16 -3.67
CA ARG A 294 -7.83 15.81 -4.74
C ARG A 294 -7.62 17.33 -4.69
N GLU A 295 -7.48 17.90 -5.88
CA GLU A 295 -7.50 19.36 -6.10
C GLU A 295 -8.92 19.93 -5.96
#